data_AF-A0A2V8HFJ7-F1
#
_entry.id   AF-A0A2V8HFJ7-F1
#
_cell.length_a   1.000
_cell.length_b   1.000
_cell.length_c   1.000
_cell.angle_alpha   90.00
_cell.angle_beta   90.00
_cell.angle_gamma   90.00
#
_symmetry.space_group_name_H-M   'P 1'
#
loop_
_entity.id
_entity.type
_entity.pdbx_description
1 polymer ?
#
loop_
_entity_poly.entity_id
_entity_poly.type
_entity_poly.pdbx_seq_one_letter_code
_entity_poly.pdbx_strand_id
1 'polypeptide(L)'
;MNDAPVAVGDSYSATEDTPLTIAAPGVLANDTDVDGNPLIAVLVSGVAHGTLSLAADGSFAYVPAANYNGPDSFTYKANDGVTDSNVVTVSLTINAVNDAPVAVADSYSTNEDTPLTVAAPGLLANDSDVEGSALTAIKMANPAHGTVTVNANGSFTYTPTANYNGPDSFTYRANDGSLNSATVTVTLTVDAVNDAPVAVGNSYSTDEDTALVVTAAGVLGNDSDVDGNPMTAILVSGTAHGTLSLGADGG
;
A
#
# COMPACT_ATOMS: atom_id res chain seq x y z
N MET A 1 60.35 -21.58 25.91
CA MET A 1 59.98 -20.15 25.89
C MET A 1 58.61 -20.13 25.25
N ASN A 2 57.65 -19.41 25.80
CA ASN A 2 56.31 -19.38 25.20
C ASN A 2 56.36 -18.45 24.00
N ASP A 3 56.08 -18.99 22.82
CA ASP A 3 55.93 -18.21 21.59
C ASP A 3 54.48 -17.71 21.47
N ALA A 4 54.29 -16.50 20.95
CA ALA A 4 52.95 -15.97 20.78
C ALA A 4 52.23 -16.69 19.63
N PRO A 5 50.90 -16.89 19.73
CA PRO A 5 50.13 -17.47 18.65
C PRO A 5 50.13 -16.57 17.41
N VAL A 6 49.93 -17.17 16.24
CA VAL A 6 49.79 -16.48 14.96
C VAL A 6 48.34 -16.59 14.51
N ALA A 7 47.65 -15.45 14.48
CA ALA A 7 46.29 -15.37 14.00
C ALA A 7 46.23 -15.03 12.50
N VAL A 8 45.26 -15.60 11.80
CA VAL A 8 45.01 -15.41 10.36
C VAL A 8 43.58 -14.91 10.16
N GLY A 9 43.40 -13.93 9.27
CA GLY A 9 42.07 -13.36 9.02
C GLY A 9 41.13 -14.35 8.32
N ASP A 10 39.83 -14.20 8.60
CA ASP A 10 38.77 -15.04 8.04
C ASP A 10 37.83 -14.25 7.12
N SER A 11 37.05 -14.99 6.34
CA SER A 11 35.97 -14.44 5.54
C SER A 11 34.74 -15.33 5.60
N TYR A 12 33.59 -14.73 5.91
CA TYR A 12 32.29 -15.42 5.91
C TYR A 12 31.26 -14.62 5.11
N SER A 13 30.20 -15.30 4.67
CA SER A 13 29.05 -14.66 4.04
C SER A 13 27.75 -15.05 4.72
N ALA A 14 26.79 -14.12 4.66
CA ALA A 14 25.42 -14.30 5.13
C ALA A 14 24.46 -13.68 4.11
N THR A 15 23.19 -13.99 4.21
CA THR A 15 22.13 -13.16 3.61
C THR A 15 21.65 -12.16 4.64
N GLU A 16 21.16 -11.00 4.20
CA GLU A 16 20.50 -10.08 5.12
C GLU A 16 19.28 -10.73 5.79
N ASP A 17 18.87 -10.14 6.91
CA ASP A 17 17.75 -10.59 7.77
C ASP A 17 17.84 -12.02 8.29
N THR A 18 18.99 -12.68 8.10
CA THR A 18 19.24 -14.05 8.52
C THR A 18 20.47 -14.10 9.42
N PRO A 19 20.35 -14.61 10.65
CA PRO A 19 21.50 -14.83 11.52
C PRO A 19 22.52 -15.80 10.91
N LEU A 20 23.80 -15.42 10.96
CA LEU A 20 24.93 -16.31 10.70
C LEU A 20 25.41 -16.93 12.02
N THR A 21 25.52 -18.26 12.05
CA THR A 21 26.07 -18.99 13.21
C THR A 21 27.22 -19.89 12.75
N ILE A 22 28.39 -19.69 13.33
CA ILE A 22 29.59 -20.48 13.07
C ILE A 22 29.98 -21.24 14.34
N ALA A 23 30.07 -22.57 14.23
CA ALA A 23 30.48 -23.43 15.33
C ALA A 23 32.01 -23.41 15.55
N ALA A 24 32.45 -23.81 16.75
CA ALA A 24 33.86 -23.92 17.09
C ALA A 24 34.58 -24.91 16.14
N PRO A 25 35.87 -24.69 15.81
CA PRO A 25 36.73 -23.63 16.35
C PRO A 25 36.51 -22.25 15.69
N GLY A 26 35.59 -22.13 14.74
CA GLY A 26 35.20 -20.87 14.09
C GLY A 26 36.39 -20.07 13.58
N VAL A 27 36.58 -18.86 14.13
CA VAL A 27 37.69 -17.97 13.72
C VAL A 27 39.07 -18.56 14.05
N LEU A 28 39.18 -19.44 15.05
CA LEU A 28 40.46 -20.06 15.44
C LEU A 28 40.87 -21.22 14.52
N ALA A 29 40.07 -21.58 13.51
CA ALA A 29 40.28 -22.78 12.71
C ALA A 29 41.59 -22.77 11.90
N ASN A 30 42.07 -21.58 11.53
CA ASN A 30 43.28 -21.35 10.74
C ASN A 30 44.43 -20.73 11.58
N ASP A 31 44.21 -20.52 12.87
CA ASP A 31 45.19 -19.98 13.79
C ASP A 31 46.12 -21.08 14.31
N THR A 32 47.36 -20.70 14.64
CA THR A 32 48.37 -21.66 15.08
C THR A 32 49.19 -21.15 16.26
N ASP A 33 49.69 -22.10 17.04
CA ASP A 33 50.64 -21.89 18.11
C ASP A 33 51.75 -22.94 17.96
N VAL A 34 53.01 -22.52 17.94
CA VAL A 34 54.14 -23.42 17.67
C VAL A 34 54.43 -24.34 18.86
N ASP A 35 54.06 -23.94 20.07
CA ASP A 35 54.16 -24.75 21.29
C ASP A 35 52.96 -25.72 21.42
N GLY A 36 51.91 -25.52 20.61
CA GLY A 36 50.71 -26.36 20.56
C GLY A 36 49.73 -26.05 21.71
N ASN A 37 49.82 -24.86 22.29
CA ASN A 37 48.92 -24.42 23.35
C ASN A 37 47.48 -24.24 22.81
N PRO A 38 46.43 -24.56 23.61
CA PRO A 38 45.05 -24.28 23.21
C PRO A 38 44.79 -22.77 23.06
N LEU A 39 44.08 -22.40 22.00
CA LEU A 39 43.77 -20.99 21.69
C LEU A 39 42.37 -20.61 22.16
N ILE A 40 42.23 -19.36 22.60
CA ILE A 40 40.94 -18.69 22.77
C ILE A 40 40.87 -17.42 21.91
N ALA A 41 39.67 -17.11 21.42
CA ALA A 41 39.40 -15.88 20.67
C ALA A 41 39.08 -14.72 21.63
N VAL A 42 39.70 -13.57 21.40
CA VAL A 42 39.45 -12.34 22.16
C VAL A 42 39.06 -11.23 21.19
N LEU A 43 37.83 -10.72 21.34
CA LEU A 43 37.31 -9.62 20.52
C LEU A 43 38.11 -8.33 20.76
N VAL A 44 38.50 -7.66 19.69
CA VAL A 44 39.23 -6.38 19.72
C VAL A 44 38.32 -5.24 19.30
N SER A 45 37.60 -5.37 18.18
CA SER A 45 36.57 -4.42 17.74
C SER A 45 35.37 -5.16 17.18
N GLY A 46 34.17 -4.70 17.50
CA GLY A 46 32.92 -5.28 16.98
C GLY A 46 32.57 -4.84 15.57
N VAL A 47 31.41 -5.32 15.11
CA VAL A 47 30.77 -5.02 13.82
C VAL A 47 30.09 -3.64 13.81
N ALA A 48 29.93 -3.05 12.62
CA ALA A 48 29.28 -1.76 12.44
C ALA A 48 27.78 -1.88 12.08
N HIS A 49 27.37 -2.98 11.45
CA HIS A 49 26.05 -3.15 10.83
C HIS A 49 25.36 -4.43 11.31
N GLY A 50 25.25 -4.59 12.63
CA GLY A 50 24.54 -5.71 13.23
C GLY A 50 24.90 -5.91 14.69
N THR A 51 24.71 -7.14 15.16
CA THR A 51 25.13 -7.57 16.50
C THR A 51 26.01 -8.82 16.37
N LEU A 52 27.11 -8.85 17.14
CA LEU A 52 28.09 -9.93 17.15
C LEU A 52 28.21 -10.51 18.57
N SER A 53 28.22 -11.83 18.67
CA SER A 53 28.60 -12.57 19.87
C SER A 53 29.72 -13.54 19.53
N LEU A 54 30.97 -13.21 19.90
CA LEU A 54 32.14 -14.08 19.77
C LEU A 54 32.40 -14.82 21.08
N ALA A 55 32.46 -16.15 21.03
CA ALA A 55 32.82 -16.98 22.17
C ALA A 55 34.33 -17.29 22.19
N ALA A 56 34.83 -17.62 23.38
CA ALA A 56 36.26 -17.91 23.58
C ALA A 56 36.75 -19.13 22.79
N ASP A 57 35.88 -20.11 22.49
CA ASP A 57 36.21 -21.27 21.66
C ASP A 57 36.24 -20.97 20.15
N GLY A 58 36.13 -19.68 19.77
CA GLY A 58 36.16 -19.19 18.41
C GLY A 58 34.83 -19.32 17.66
N SER A 59 33.81 -19.97 18.24
CA SER A 59 32.45 -19.92 17.69
C SER A 59 31.86 -18.52 17.78
N PHE A 60 31.00 -18.15 16.84
CA PHE A 60 30.32 -16.86 16.90
C PHE A 60 28.93 -16.88 16.25
N ALA A 61 28.11 -15.92 16.68
CA ALA A 61 26.84 -15.58 16.04
C ALA A 61 26.88 -14.11 15.61
N TYR A 62 26.41 -13.85 14.40
CA TYR A 62 26.27 -12.52 13.83
C TYR A 62 24.85 -12.35 13.28
N VAL A 63 24.17 -11.27 13.68
CA VAL A 63 22.87 -10.88 13.14
C VAL A 63 23.06 -9.55 12.42
N PRO A 64 22.97 -9.50 11.09
CA PRO A 64 23.00 -8.25 10.33
C PRO A 64 21.94 -7.26 10.85
N ALA A 65 22.20 -5.97 10.71
CA ALA A 65 21.15 -4.96 10.84
C ALA A 65 20.06 -5.24 9.78
N ALA A 66 18.81 -5.00 10.14
CA ALA A 66 17.69 -5.23 9.23
C ALA A 66 17.91 -4.47 7.91
N ASN A 67 17.68 -5.16 6.79
CA ASN A 67 17.77 -4.62 5.44
C ASN A 67 19.16 -4.04 5.07
N TYR A 68 20.20 -4.46 5.78
CA TYR A 68 21.58 -4.09 5.46
C TYR A 68 22.23 -5.19 4.64
N ASN A 69 22.61 -4.85 3.41
CA ASN A 69 23.50 -5.63 2.58
C ASN A 69 24.81 -4.88 2.32
N GLY A 70 25.93 -5.60 2.24
CA GLY A 70 27.25 -5.01 2.04
C GLY A 70 28.34 -5.61 2.93
N PRO A 71 29.52 -4.97 2.97
CA PRO A 71 30.64 -5.42 3.78
C PRO A 71 30.49 -4.98 5.24
N ASP A 72 30.70 -5.91 6.17
CA ASP A 72 30.95 -5.61 7.58
C ASP A 72 32.21 -6.33 8.04
N SER A 73 32.73 -6.00 9.22
CA SER A 73 33.91 -6.67 9.76
C SER A 73 34.02 -6.51 11.26
N PHE A 74 34.75 -7.43 11.88
CA PHE A 74 35.21 -7.30 13.26
C PHE A 74 36.68 -7.72 13.33
N THR A 75 37.37 -7.35 14.41
CA THR A 75 38.76 -7.76 14.62
C THR A 75 38.90 -8.55 15.91
N TYR A 76 39.79 -9.54 15.90
CA TYR A 76 40.10 -10.35 17.07
C TYR A 76 41.60 -10.64 17.15
N LYS A 77 42.01 -11.20 18.29
CA LYS A 77 43.32 -11.80 18.51
C LYS A 77 43.13 -13.19 19.14
N ALA A 78 44.01 -14.13 18.84
CA ALA A 78 44.12 -15.39 19.55
C ALA A 78 44.96 -15.20 20.82
N ASN A 79 44.62 -15.91 21.88
CA ASN A 79 45.38 -15.95 23.12
C ASN A 79 45.57 -17.41 23.55
N ASP A 80 46.79 -17.78 23.92
CA ASP A 80 47.17 -19.15 24.30
C ASP A 80 47.11 -19.40 25.82
N GLY A 81 46.50 -18.47 26.57
CA GLY A 81 46.48 -18.42 28.02
C GLY A 81 47.59 -17.58 28.64
N VAL A 82 48.57 -17.12 27.86
CA VAL A 82 49.71 -16.32 28.35
C VAL A 82 49.93 -15.07 27.51
N THR A 83 50.00 -15.20 26.19
CA THR A 83 50.33 -14.14 25.24
C THR A 83 49.31 -14.01 24.12
N ASP A 84 49.18 -12.78 23.61
CA ASP A 84 48.28 -12.44 22.51
C ASP A 84 48.99 -12.53 21.15
N SER A 85 48.25 -12.92 20.12
CA SER A 85 48.67 -12.84 18.72
C SER A 85 48.66 -11.40 18.18
N ASN A 86 49.04 -11.25 16.90
CA ASN A 86 48.64 -10.10 16.09
C ASN A 86 47.12 -9.97 16.02
N VAL A 87 46.63 -8.74 15.84
CA VAL A 87 45.22 -8.48 15.52
C VAL A 87 44.95 -8.84 14.07
N VAL A 88 43.87 -9.57 13.82
CA VAL A 88 43.39 -9.91 12.48
C VAL A 88 41.94 -9.48 12.28
N THR A 89 41.57 -9.33 11.01
CA THR A 89 40.22 -8.95 10.60
C THR A 89 39.45 -10.19 10.13
N VAL A 90 38.21 -10.30 10.60
CA VAL A 90 37.19 -11.18 10.01
C VAL A 90 36.31 -10.33 9.12
N SER A 91 36.30 -10.64 7.82
CA SER A 91 35.45 -9.96 6.83
C SER A 91 34.11 -10.67 6.70
N LEU A 92 33.02 -9.91 6.75
CA LEU A 92 31.66 -10.40 6.57
C LEU A 92 31.07 -9.80 5.28
N THR A 93 30.55 -10.64 4.40
CA THR A 93 29.80 -10.21 3.21
C THR A 93 28.33 -10.54 3.39
N ILE A 94 27.48 -9.51 3.50
CA ILE A 94 26.04 -9.66 3.62
C ILE A 94 25.43 -9.50 2.22
N ASN A 95 24.83 -10.57 1.72
CA ASN A 95 24.21 -10.62 0.41
C ASN A 95 22.78 -10.07 0.48
N ALA A 96 22.42 -9.27 -0.51
CA ALA A 96 21.08 -8.71 -0.64
C ALA A 96 20.04 -9.80 -0.94
N VAL A 97 18.84 -9.62 -0.41
CA VAL A 97 17.64 -10.39 -0.69
C VAL A 97 16.54 -9.38 -0.99
N ASN A 98 15.80 -9.59 -2.08
CA ASN A 98 14.71 -8.68 -2.44
C ASN A 98 13.58 -8.75 -1.41
N ASP A 99 13.23 -7.63 -0.83
CA ASP A 99 12.07 -7.47 0.05
C ASP A 99 10.79 -7.30 -0.79
N ALA A 100 9.65 -7.66 -0.22
CA ALA A 100 8.38 -7.34 -0.87
C ALA A 100 8.02 -5.87 -0.62
N PRO A 101 7.39 -5.20 -1.59
CA PRO A 101 6.96 -3.82 -1.38
C PRO A 101 5.88 -3.74 -0.29
N VAL A 102 5.80 -2.58 0.36
CA VAL A 102 4.79 -2.26 1.37
C VAL A 102 3.80 -1.28 0.75
N ALA A 103 2.58 -1.74 0.54
CA ALA A 103 1.47 -0.90 0.09
C ALA A 103 0.70 -0.33 1.28
N VAL A 104 0.14 0.87 1.13
CA VAL A 104 -0.62 1.59 2.16
C VAL A 104 -2.03 1.91 1.63
N ALA A 105 -3.04 1.86 2.50
CA ALA A 105 -4.41 2.16 2.10
C ALA A 105 -4.60 3.63 1.68
N ASP A 106 -5.47 3.85 0.69
CA ASP A 106 -5.81 5.18 0.18
C ASP A 106 -7.27 5.55 0.42
N SER A 107 -7.57 6.85 0.33
CA SER A 107 -8.93 7.36 0.36
C SER A 107 -9.14 8.50 -0.64
N TYR A 108 -10.22 8.44 -1.40
CA TYR A 108 -10.62 9.50 -2.34
C TYR A 108 -12.12 9.77 -2.27
N SER A 109 -12.55 10.91 -2.83
CA SER A 109 -13.97 11.22 -3.01
C SER A 109 -14.25 11.79 -4.39
N THR A 110 -15.52 11.70 -4.79
CA THR A 110 -16.07 12.33 -5.99
C THR A 110 -17.57 12.56 -5.79
N ASN A 111 -18.17 13.42 -6.61
CA ASN A 111 -19.62 13.51 -6.66
C ASN A 111 -20.19 12.32 -7.44
N GLU A 112 -21.45 11.97 -7.19
CA GLU A 112 -22.17 11.06 -8.09
C GLU A 112 -22.21 11.60 -9.52
N ASP A 113 -22.34 10.67 -10.47
CA ASP A 113 -22.30 10.93 -11.92
C ASP A 113 -21.02 11.63 -12.43
N THR A 114 -20.01 11.78 -11.58
CA THR A 114 -18.74 12.41 -11.89
C THR A 114 -17.59 11.40 -11.80
N PRO A 115 -16.92 11.06 -12.91
CA PRO A 115 -15.73 10.22 -12.86
C PRO A 115 -14.58 10.88 -12.09
N LEU A 116 -13.98 10.14 -11.16
CA LEU A 116 -12.74 10.50 -10.49
C LEU A 116 -11.55 10.05 -11.35
N THR A 117 -10.64 10.97 -11.68
CA THR A 117 -9.37 10.64 -12.34
C THR A 117 -8.19 11.07 -11.48
N VAL A 118 -7.34 10.12 -11.10
CA VAL A 118 -6.14 10.35 -10.28
C VAL A 118 -4.90 10.08 -11.13
N ALA A 119 -4.02 11.07 -11.23
CA ALA A 119 -2.77 10.97 -11.97
C ALA A 119 -1.71 10.16 -11.19
N ALA A 120 -0.70 9.66 -11.91
CA ALA A 120 0.43 8.94 -11.30
C ALA A 120 1.23 9.88 -10.36
N PRO A 121 1.82 9.36 -9.26
CA PRO A 121 1.88 7.94 -8.90
C PRO A 121 0.59 7.39 -8.28
N GLY A 122 -0.42 8.22 -8.03
CA GLY A 122 -1.75 7.82 -7.57
C GLY A 122 -1.68 6.87 -6.37
N LEU A 123 -2.15 5.64 -6.57
CA LEU A 123 -2.12 4.56 -5.56
C LEU A 123 -0.72 4.28 -5.01
N LEU A 124 0.34 4.54 -5.77
CA LEU A 124 1.71 4.24 -5.37
C LEU A 124 2.39 5.41 -4.63
N ALA A 125 1.68 6.50 -4.37
CA ALA A 125 2.27 7.72 -3.81
C ALA A 125 2.79 7.56 -2.36
N ASN A 126 2.18 6.66 -1.61
CA ASN A 126 2.44 6.32 -0.22
C ASN A 126 3.02 4.90 -0.04
N ASP A 127 3.29 4.21 -1.15
CA ASP A 127 3.86 2.87 -1.16
C ASP A 127 5.39 2.93 -1.17
N SER A 128 6.03 1.91 -0.62
CA SER A 128 7.50 1.88 -0.49
C SER A 128 8.08 0.50 -0.79
N ASP A 129 9.35 0.49 -1.18
CA ASP A 129 10.17 -0.69 -1.37
C ASP A 129 11.50 -0.46 -0.66
N VAL A 130 12.03 -1.49 0.03
CA VAL A 130 13.25 -1.36 0.83
C VAL A 130 14.46 -1.08 -0.08
N GLU A 131 14.54 -1.76 -1.22
CA GLU A 131 15.59 -1.58 -2.21
C GLU A 131 15.39 -0.30 -3.06
N GLY A 132 14.24 0.37 -2.90
CA GLY A 132 13.85 1.51 -3.71
C GLY A 132 13.49 1.14 -5.15
N SER A 133 13.05 -0.10 -5.38
CA SER A 133 12.59 -0.58 -6.68
C SER A 133 11.39 0.24 -7.18
N ALA A 134 11.29 0.39 -8.50
CA ALA A 134 10.16 1.07 -9.11
C ALA A 134 8.89 0.22 -8.94
N LEU A 135 7.85 0.82 -8.37
CA LEU A 135 6.59 0.12 -8.09
C LEU A 135 5.60 0.19 -9.24
N THR A 136 4.78 -0.85 -9.33
CA THR A 136 3.58 -0.91 -10.17
C THR A 136 2.34 -1.32 -9.39
N ALA A 137 1.18 -0.82 -9.78
CA ALA A 137 -0.10 -1.15 -9.14
C ALA A 137 -0.82 -2.29 -9.87
N ILE A 138 -1.33 -3.26 -9.11
CA ILE A 138 -2.12 -4.40 -9.60
C ILE A 138 -3.48 -4.40 -8.89
N LYS A 139 -4.55 -4.19 -9.65
CA LYS A 139 -5.92 -4.26 -9.13
C LYS A 139 -6.30 -5.70 -8.77
N MET A 140 -6.85 -5.89 -7.58
CA MET A 140 -7.25 -7.20 -7.05
C MET A 140 -8.77 -7.41 -7.07
N ALA A 141 -9.55 -6.37 -6.77
CA ALA A 141 -11.02 -6.44 -6.79
C ALA A 141 -11.60 -5.15 -7.41
N ASN A 142 -12.82 -5.26 -7.92
CA ASN A 142 -13.60 -4.10 -8.39
C ASN A 142 -14.45 -3.53 -7.24
N PRO A 143 -14.85 -2.25 -7.36
CA PRO A 143 -15.90 -1.67 -6.54
C PRO A 143 -17.26 -2.33 -6.75
N ALA A 144 -18.17 -2.15 -5.78
CA ALA A 144 -19.53 -2.66 -5.83
C ALA A 144 -20.49 -1.69 -6.53
N HIS A 145 -20.21 -0.38 -6.48
CA HIS A 145 -21.10 0.68 -6.94
C HIS A 145 -20.43 1.60 -7.96
N GLY A 146 -19.61 1.00 -8.83
CA GLY A 146 -18.96 1.69 -9.94
C GLY A 146 -18.03 0.78 -10.73
N THR A 147 -17.22 1.38 -11.59
CA THR A 147 -16.16 0.70 -12.31
C THR A 147 -14.83 1.42 -12.09
N VAL A 148 -13.73 0.67 -12.05
CA VAL A 148 -12.40 1.24 -11.89
C VAL A 148 -11.41 0.65 -12.89
N THR A 149 -10.63 1.52 -13.52
CA THR A 149 -9.48 1.16 -14.34
C THR A 149 -8.23 1.66 -13.66
N VAL A 150 -7.34 0.74 -13.27
CA VAL A 150 -6.05 1.04 -12.63
C VAL A 150 -4.95 0.78 -13.64
N ASN A 151 -4.03 1.73 -13.81
CA ASN A 151 -2.85 1.60 -14.64
C ASN A 151 -1.65 1.18 -13.77
N ALA A 152 -0.66 0.53 -14.40
CA ALA A 152 0.53 0.05 -13.69
C ALA A 152 1.32 1.18 -12.99
N ASN A 153 1.30 2.41 -13.50
CA ASN A 153 1.96 3.56 -12.87
C ASN A 153 1.18 4.15 -11.67
N GLY A 154 0.14 3.46 -11.19
CA GLY A 154 -0.67 3.85 -10.05
C GLY A 154 -1.75 4.90 -10.33
N SER A 155 -1.79 5.49 -11.54
CA SER A 155 -2.94 6.29 -11.96
C SER A 155 -4.19 5.43 -12.12
N PHE A 156 -5.37 5.99 -11.84
CA PHE A 156 -6.63 5.29 -12.03
C PHE A 156 -7.78 6.23 -12.37
N THR A 157 -8.84 5.65 -12.95
CA THR A 157 -10.13 6.31 -13.14
C THR A 157 -11.21 5.45 -12.51
N TYR A 158 -12.03 6.06 -11.64
CA TYR A 158 -13.22 5.47 -11.05
C TYR A 158 -14.46 6.19 -11.58
N THR A 159 -15.46 5.44 -12.03
CA THR A 159 -16.76 5.96 -12.46
C THR A 159 -17.83 5.32 -11.58
N PRO A 160 -18.51 6.10 -10.71
CA PRO A 160 -19.65 5.61 -9.93
C PRO A 160 -20.76 5.04 -10.83
N THR A 161 -21.59 4.16 -10.29
CA THR A 161 -22.90 3.86 -10.89
C THR A 161 -23.75 5.13 -10.89
N ALA A 162 -24.55 5.35 -11.93
CA ALA A 162 -25.36 6.55 -12.05
C ALA A 162 -26.34 6.71 -10.88
N ASN A 163 -26.47 7.94 -10.36
CA ASN A 163 -27.26 8.31 -9.17
C ASN A 163 -26.96 7.45 -7.92
N TYR A 164 -25.75 6.90 -7.81
CA TYR A 164 -25.29 6.26 -6.58
C TYR A 164 -24.48 7.24 -5.75
N ASN A 165 -24.92 7.47 -4.53
CA ASN A 165 -24.16 8.13 -3.49
C ASN A 165 -23.93 7.18 -2.30
N GLY A 166 -22.75 7.26 -1.68
CA GLY A 166 -22.37 6.41 -0.56
C GLY A 166 -20.93 5.88 -0.63
N PRO A 167 -20.57 4.98 0.31
CA PRO A 167 -19.23 4.40 0.37
C PRO A 167 -19.04 3.28 -0.66
N ASP A 168 -17.92 3.31 -1.35
CA ASP A 168 -17.46 2.24 -2.24
C ASP A 168 -15.99 1.92 -1.98
N SER A 169 -15.47 0.81 -2.51
CA SER A 169 -14.06 0.47 -2.32
C SER A 169 -13.55 -0.54 -3.33
N PHE A 170 -12.26 -0.49 -3.61
CA PHE A 170 -11.58 -1.54 -4.36
C PHE A 170 -10.27 -1.89 -3.69
N THR A 171 -9.61 -2.96 -4.14
CA THR A 171 -8.33 -3.39 -3.54
C THR A 171 -7.24 -3.50 -4.59
N TYR A 172 -6.00 -3.25 -4.18
CA TYR A 172 -4.82 -3.38 -5.04
C TYR A 172 -3.62 -3.93 -4.26
N ARG A 173 -2.55 -4.25 -5.00
CA ARG A 173 -1.21 -4.55 -4.49
C ARG A 173 -0.18 -3.70 -5.23
N ALA A 174 0.90 -3.36 -4.57
CA ALA A 174 2.13 -2.89 -5.20
C ALA A 174 3.00 -4.08 -5.63
N ASN A 175 3.72 -3.94 -6.72
CA ASN A 175 4.67 -4.91 -7.24
C ASN A 175 5.96 -4.20 -7.68
N ASP A 176 7.10 -4.72 -7.25
CA ASP A 176 8.46 -4.22 -7.53
C ASP A 176 9.07 -4.81 -8.84
N GLY A 177 8.30 -5.61 -9.57
CA GLY A 177 8.74 -6.41 -10.72
C GLY A 177 8.99 -7.90 -10.42
N SER A 178 8.99 -8.30 -9.15
CA SER A 178 9.28 -9.66 -8.68
C SER A 178 8.28 -10.12 -7.61
N LEU A 179 8.19 -9.40 -6.49
CA LEU A 179 7.34 -9.69 -5.35
C LEU A 179 6.13 -8.75 -5.29
N ASN A 180 5.09 -9.19 -4.58
CA ASN A 180 3.88 -8.40 -4.39
C ASN A 180 3.74 -8.03 -2.93
N SER A 181 3.22 -6.84 -2.67
CA SER A 181 2.80 -6.41 -1.34
C SER A 181 1.62 -7.26 -0.82
N ALA A 182 1.29 -7.05 0.45
CA ALA A 182 -0.03 -7.38 0.96
C ALA A 182 -1.12 -6.60 0.18
N THR A 183 -2.33 -7.17 0.11
CA THR A 183 -3.48 -6.47 -0.47
C THR A 183 -3.93 -5.35 0.46
N VAL A 184 -4.10 -4.14 -0.08
CA VAL A 184 -4.65 -2.98 0.63
C VAL A 184 -5.95 -2.50 -0.02
N THR A 185 -6.71 -1.68 0.73
CA THR A 185 -8.02 -1.16 0.30
C THR A 185 -7.90 0.30 -0.07
N VAL A 186 -8.56 0.69 -1.15
CA VAL A 186 -8.83 2.07 -1.53
C VAL A 186 -10.28 2.35 -1.19
N THR A 187 -10.51 3.30 -0.27
CA THR A 187 -11.87 3.73 0.10
C THR A 187 -12.30 4.90 -0.78
N LEU A 188 -13.52 4.83 -1.29
CA LEU A 188 -14.13 5.84 -2.14
C LEU A 188 -15.39 6.36 -1.43
N THR A 189 -15.56 7.69 -1.41
CA THR A 189 -16.81 8.33 -0.98
C THR A 189 -17.45 8.99 -2.19
N VAL A 190 -18.69 8.61 -2.51
CA VAL A 190 -19.49 9.25 -3.55
C VAL A 190 -20.49 10.20 -2.90
N ASP A 191 -20.30 11.49 -3.12
CA ASP A 191 -21.11 12.57 -2.55
C ASP A 191 -22.39 12.78 -3.36
N ALA A 192 -23.52 12.95 -2.67
CA ALA A 192 -24.82 13.18 -3.31
C ALA A 192 -24.90 14.57 -3.96
N VAL A 193 -25.53 14.64 -5.13
CA VAL A 193 -25.80 15.86 -5.89
C VAL A 193 -27.24 15.83 -6.38
N ASN A 194 -28.02 16.86 -6.04
CA ASN A 194 -29.42 16.93 -6.43
C ASN A 194 -29.61 16.95 -7.96
N ASP A 195 -30.36 15.98 -8.46
CA ASP A 195 -30.85 15.85 -9.81
C ASP A 195 -32.15 16.63 -10.06
N ALA A 196 -32.36 17.05 -11.30
CA ALA A 196 -33.60 17.73 -11.67
C ALA A 196 -34.75 16.72 -11.87
N PRO A 197 -36.00 17.08 -11.52
CA PRO A 197 -37.15 16.23 -11.81
C PRO A 197 -37.38 16.13 -13.33
N VAL A 198 -37.85 14.97 -13.76
CA VAL A 198 -38.21 14.64 -15.14
C VAL A 198 -39.73 14.71 -15.29
N ALA A 199 -40.19 15.64 -16.12
CA ALA A 199 -41.61 15.81 -16.42
C ALA A 199 -42.07 14.94 -17.59
N VAL A 200 -43.28 14.38 -17.50
CA VAL A 200 -43.91 13.58 -18.56
C VAL A 200 -45.22 14.22 -19.00
N GLY A 201 -45.42 14.33 -20.32
CA GLY A 201 -46.61 14.98 -20.89
C GLY A 201 -47.91 14.32 -20.44
N ASN A 202 -48.88 15.15 -20.07
CA ASN A 202 -50.22 14.74 -19.66
C ASN A 202 -51.23 15.04 -20.76
N SER A 203 -52.29 14.24 -20.84
CA SER A 203 -53.42 14.48 -21.73
C SER A 203 -54.72 14.32 -20.94
N TYR A 204 -55.55 15.36 -21.00
CA TYR A 204 -56.86 15.36 -20.38
C TYR A 204 -57.90 15.82 -21.40
N SER A 205 -59.13 15.33 -21.26
CA SER A 205 -60.26 15.73 -22.09
C SER A 205 -61.48 15.94 -21.21
N THR A 206 -62.35 16.85 -21.65
CA THR A 206 -63.67 17.07 -21.07
C THR A 206 -64.64 17.46 -22.19
N ASP A 207 -65.94 17.31 -21.95
CA ASP A 207 -66.95 17.75 -22.91
C ASP A 207 -67.05 19.29 -22.93
N GLU A 208 -67.59 19.85 -24.01
CA GLU A 208 -67.81 21.29 -24.08
C GLU A 208 -68.71 21.77 -22.93
N ASP A 209 -68.45 23.00 -22.48
CA ASP A 209 -69.13 23.63 -21.34
C ASP A 209 -69.04 22.88 -20.01
N THR A 210 -68.13 21.90 -19.90
CA THR A 210 -67.85 21.17 -18.66
C THR A 210 -66.50 21.60 -18.07
N ALA A 211 -66.48 21.94 -16.78
CA ALA A 211 -65.23 22.23 -16.09
C ALA A 211 -64.44 20.93 -15.85
N LEU A 212 -63.20 20.87 -16.35
CA LEU A 212 -62.26 19.81 -16.00
C LEU A 212 -61.61 20.13 -14.66
N VAL A 213 -61.72 19.19 -13.71
CA VAL A 213 -61.02 19.25 -12.41
C VAL A 213 -60.11 18.04 -12.32
N VAL A 214 -58.80 18.27 -12.22
CA VAL A 214 -57.79 17.24 -12.01
C VAL A 214 -57.26 17.41 -10.60
N THR A 215 -57.37 16.40 -9.75
CA THR A 215 -56.87 16.49 -8.37
C THR A 215 -55.40 16.12 -8.29
N ALA A 216 -54.69 16.65 -7.29
CA ALA A 216 -53.30 16.28 -6.99
C ALA A 216 -53.10 14.74 -6.91
N ALA A 217 -51.98 14.20 -7.38
CA ALA A 217 -50.80 14.91 -7.91
C ALA A 217 -50.99 15.49 -9.33
N GLY A 218 -52.14 15.27 -9.97
CA GLY A 218 -52.50 15.83 -11.27
C GLY A 218 -51.40 15.71 -12.32
N VAL A 219 -50.88 16.84 -12.81
CA VAL A 219 -49.81 16.87 -13.82
C VAL A 219 -48.47 16.33 -13.32
N LEU A 220 -48.25 16.26 -12.00
CA LEU A 220 -47.06 15.66 -11.40
C LEU A 220 -47.20 14.14 -11.23
N GLY A 221 -48.38 13.57 -11.51
CA GLY A 221 -48.67 12.16 -11.22
C GLY A 221 -47.86 11.15 -12.02
N ASN A 222 -47.27 11.58 -13.14
CA ASN A 222 -46.38 10.80 -14.01
C ASN A 222 -44.95 11.37 -14.08
N ASP A 223 -44.64 12.40 -13.29
CA ASP A 223 -43.31 12.98 -13.18
C ASP A 223 -42.46 12.16 -12.19
N SER A 224 -41.14 12.25 -12.29
CA SER A 224 -40.21 11.51 -11.41
C SER A 224 -39.01 12.34 -11.03
N ASP A 225 -38.49 12.12 -9.81
CA ASP A 225 -37.26 12.70 -9.30
C ASP A 225 -36.42 11.56 -8.70
N VAL A 226 -35.16 11.43 -9.13
CA VAL A 226 -34.33 10.26 -8.78
C VAL A 226 -33.88 10.31 -7.32
N ASP A 227 -33.74 11.50 -6.74
CA ASP A 227 -33.45 11.72 -5.32
C ASP A 227 -34.69 11.59 -4.44
N GLY A 228 -35.88 11.56 -5.06
CA GLY A 228 -37.16 11.57 -4.36
C GLY A 228 -37.45 12.92 -3.69
N ASN A 229 -36.87 14.01 -4.19
CA ASN A 229 -37.18 15.35 -3.70
C ASN A 229 -38.65 15.71 -4.02
N PRO A 230 -39.33 16.47 -3.15
CA PRO A 230 -40.68 16.96 -3.44
C PRO A 230 -40.70 17.83 -4.70
N MET A 231 -41.57 17.49 -5.64
CA MET A 231 -41.76 18.24 -6.89
C MET A 231 -42.88 19.28 -6.75
N THR A 232 -42.78 20.38 -7.49
CA THR A 232 -43.85 21.39 -7.60
C THR A 232 -44.09 21.81 -9.04
N ALA A 233 -45.35 22.01 -9.42
CA ALA A 233 -45.73 22.49 -10.74
C ALA A 233 -45.79 24.03 -10.82
N ILE A 234 -45.35 24.59 -11.95
CA ILE A 234 -45.42 26.04 -12.23
C ILE A 234 -46.09 26.24 -13.60
N LEU A 235 -47.12 27.08 -13.65
CA LEU A 235 -47.80 27.40 -14.90
C LEU A 235 -46.91 28.33 -15.74
N VAL A 236 -46.39 27.82 -16.85
CA VAL A 236 -45.56 28.60 -17.79
C VAL A 236 -46.41 29.36 -18.80
N SER A 237 -47.44 28.72 -19.35
CA SER A 237 -48.38 29.30 -20.31
C SER A 237 -49.79 28.73 -20.12
N GLY A 238 -50.81 29.59 -20.18
CA GLY A 238 -52.21 29.20 -20.04
C GLY A 238 -52.82 28.55 -21.28
N THR A 239 -54.15 28.42 -21.31
CA THR A 239 -54.90 27.86 -22.45
C THR A 239 -55.16 28.92 -23.52
N ALA A 240 -55.26 28.50 -24.78
CA ALA A 240 -55.64 29.39 -25.88
C ALA A 240 -57.12 29.81 -25.82
N HIS A 241 -57.97 28.95 -25.26
CA HIS A 241 -59.41 29.15 -25.11
C HIS A 241 -59.83 28.71 -23.70
N GLY A 242 -60.41 29.63 -22.92
CA GLY A 242 -60.86 29.38 -21.55
C GLY A 242 -59.91 29.92 -20.47
N THR A 243 -60.06 29.40 -19.25
CA THR A 243 -59.24 29.77 -18.08
C THR A 243 -58.63 28.52 -17.47
N LEU A 244 -57.38 28.63 -16.99
CA LEU A 244 -56.67 27.55 -16.30
C LEU A 244 -56.13 28.07 -14.96
N SER A 245 -56.28 27.26 -13.92
CA SER A 245 -55.59 27.39 -12.64
C SER A 245 -54.79 26.11 -12.42
N LEU A 246 -53.55 26.24 -11.93
CA LEU A 246 -52.68 25.12 -11.59
C LEU A 246 -52.12 25.35 -10.19
N GLY A 247 -52.33 24.38 -9.31
CA GLY A 247 -51.73 24.29 -7.99
C GLY A 247 -50.28 23.80 -8.07
N ALA A 248 -49.47 24.19 -7.07
CA ALA A 248 -48.08 23.72 -6.97
C ALA A 248 -47.97 22.20 -6.75
N ASP A 249 -49.04 21.56 -6.26
CA ASP A 249 -49.18 20.12 -6.10
C ASP A 249 -49.61 19.40 -7.39
N GLY A 250 -49.72 20.13 -8.51
CA GLY A 250 -50.04 19.61 -9.84
C GLY A 250 -51.53 19.47 -10.15
N GLY A 251 -52.44 19.81 -9.22
CA GLY A 251 -53.89 19.82 -9.44
C GLY A 251 -54.44 21.15 -9.96
#